data_AF-A0A7S3VF70-F1
#
_entry.id   AF-A0A7S3VF70-F1
#
_cell.length_a   1.000
_cell.length_b   1.000
_cell.length_c   1.000
_cell.angle_alpha   90.00
_cell.angle_beta   90.00
_cell.angle_gamma   90.00
#
_symmetry.space_group_name_H-M   'P 1'
#
loop_
_entity.id
_entity.type
_entity.pdbx_description
1 polymer ?
#
loop_
_entity_poly.entity_id
_entity_poly.type
_entity_poly.pdbx_seq_one_letter_code
_entity_poly.pdbx_strand_id
1 'polypeptide(L)'
;LFTAMHTIIISTLIIHLSSKGIDISFLPICPVGTEQAHVRKHQNANPSGVTLGTVEQNIFIPNLVADPSLKTTAVAAMFGQSPLCIASLKDPTLGDGLKMKIGTHEDTVEIMQRIFPEHTVVASPRASKNTDLVNGTVGAIQAYTTTEVPALRRQLGDEPFVTPMEGHNGAKLGYSQVIFAPHECLQEDHLDQKLAVQKFLEATFEGYNNAVRDPHEAVRMVNEAKKMLNLDDENNDHWYPSAEFDVEMLAKCNDYVKRTFQGDRYGVIDAKRWNNANAWLLEGSSASENFGLDATVWHPPPNLLAGNELSRNMMEEARASALSFKEKHGRKPSLAVVTVGELKRYQHGDRRLQIYSNPASSWFSKTSTGDANGFDVTEIHLDGASTTTEELLDKIHHVRDDLNVDGIQLMWPLPDHIDSVKAFSAIDVERDVDGIHYIGQLEIGNKDGAYPPVTPAATIALMDEYNIDVEDKRVLVIGRSPIVGSPIAHMMREKGGAVTVAHSKISDETLMKLVGDAEVVVCCAGVPGLVKAEWITETHEGSGSGTVVINVGTTFDPVIDSLVSDVVGDIGKFAVKYSPVPGGIGPISAPALFRNVAKAAWDRMK
;
A
#
# COMPACT_ATOMS: atom_id res chain seq x y z
N LEU A 1 7.61 -6.23 -26.19
CA LEU A 1 8.56 -5.57 -25.29
C LEU A 1 7.70 -4.76 -24.34
N PHE A 2 6.99 -5.56 -23.55
CA PHE A 2 5.54 -5.51 -23.41
C PHE A 2 5.16 -4.62 -22.23
N THR A 3 4.18 -3.73 -22.47
CA THR A 3 3.56 -2.74 -21.56
C THR A 3 4.44 -1.57 -21.09
N ALA A 4 3.81 -0.39 -20.88
CA ALA A 4 4.45 0.85 -20.43
C ALA A 4 5.27 0.68 -19.13
N MET A 5 4.90 -0.30 -18.31
CA MET A 5 5.54 -0.64 -17.04
C MET A 5 6.97 -1.15 -17.18
N HIS A 6 7.22 -2.09 -18.10
CA HIS A 6 8.58 -2.61 -18.33
C HIS A 6 9.54 -1.49 -18.72
N THR A 7 9.05 -0.56 -19.54
CA THR A 7 9.84 0.59 -19.96
C THR A 7 10.16 1.54 -18.82
N ILE A 8 9.24 1.80 -17.88
CA ILE A 8 9.50 2.71 -16.73
C ILE A 8 10.64 2.21 -15.87
N ILE A 9 10.63 0.92 -15.58
CA ILE A 9 11.65 0.28 -14.74
C ILE A 9 12.99 0.33 -15.45
N ILE A 10 13.04 -0.11 -16.71
CA ILE A 10 14.27 -0.12 -17.50
C ILE A 10 14.83 1.31 -17.61
N SER A 11 13.99 2.31 -17.85
CA SER A 11 14.40 3.72 -17.98
C SER A 11 14.99 4.26 -16.69
N THR A 12 14.30 4.07 -15.57
CA THR A 12 14.77 4.55 -14.26
C THR A 12 16.05 3.82 -13.85
N LEU A 13 16.09 2.51 -14.09
CA LEU A 13 17.24 1.67 -13.82
C LEU A 13 18.48 2.15 -14.59
N ILE A 14 18.36 2.42 -15.90
CA ILE A 14 19.46 2.95 -16.72
C ILE A 14 20.00 4.21 -16.08
N ILE A 15 19.13 5.17 -15.78
CA ILE A 15 19.55 6.48 -15.27
C ILE A 15 20.20 6.33 -13.89
N HIS A 16 19.59 5.56 -12.99
CA HIS A 16 20.04 5.42 -11.62
C HIS A 16 21.34 4.62 -11.51
N LEU A 17 21.41 3.42 -12.10
CA LEU A 17 22.60 2.59 -12.05
C LEU A 17 23.77 3.22 -12.81
N SER A 18 23.51 3.88 -13.96
CA SER A 18 24.55 4.65 -14.67
C SER A 18 25.07 5.81 -13.82
N SER A 19 24.21 6.52 -13.09
CA SER A 19 24.62 7.60 -12.17
C SER A 19 25.52 7.10 -11.04
N LYS A 20 25.45 5.80 -10.72
CA LYS A 20 26.28 5.11 -9.73
C LYS A 20 27.51 4.42 -10.33
N GLY A 21 27.76 4.59 -11.63
CA GLY A 21 28.91 4.00 -12.33
C GLY A 21 28.83 2.49 -12.54
N ILE A 22 27.62 1.91 -12.50
CA ILE A 22 27.40 0.48 -12.73
C ILE A 22 27.22 0.24 -14.24
N ASP A 23 27.99 -0.70 -14.79
CA ASP A 23 27.91 -1.09 -16.19
C ASP A 23 26.70 -2.01 -16.44
N ILE A 24 25.88 -1.70 -17.44
CA ILE A 24 24.60 -2.35 -17.72
C ILE A 24 24.53 -2.71 -19.20
N SER A 25 24.15 -3.95 -19.49
CA SER A 25 23.95 -4.44 -20.86
C SER A 25 22.55 -4.99 -21.05
N PHE A 26 21.96 -4.77 -22.22
CA PHE A 26 20.64 -5.28 -22.57
C PHE A 26 20.74 -6.54 -23.41
N LEU A 27 19.89 -7.52 -23.08
CA LEU A 27 19.79 -8.78 -23.80
C LEU A 27 18.55 -8.76 -24.73
N PRO A 28 18.59 -9.47 -25.88
CA PRO A 28 17.42 -9.60 -26.75
C PRO A 28 16.21 -10.21 -26.03
N ILE A 29 15.01 -9.90 -26.53
CA ILE A 29 13.76 -10.53 -26.07
C ILE A 29 13.83 -12.03 -26.32
N CYS A 30 13.28 -12.81 -25.39
CA CYS A 30 13.10 -14.25 -25.55
C CYS A 30 11.61 -14.62 -25.67
N PRO A 31 11.28 -15.76 -26.32
CA PRO A 31 9.92 -16.29 -26.32
C PRO A 31 9.42 -16.59 -24.91
N VAL A 32 8.10 -16.44 -24.71
CA VAL A 32 7.42 -16.75 -23.45
C VAL A 32 7.74 -18.19 -23.02
N GLY A 33 8.09 -18.37 -21.74
CA GLY A 33 8.42 -19.66 -21.14
C GLY A 33 9.89 -20.08 -21.29
N THR A 34 10.73 -19.30 -21.97
CA THR A 34 12.18 -19.61 -22.15
C THR A 34 13.10 -18.68 -21.35
N GLU A 35 12.55 -17.84 -20.49
CA GLU A 35 13.24 -16.70 -19.91
C GLU A 35 14.30 -17.14 -18.90
N GLN A 36 14.00 -18.15 -18.07
CA GLN A 36 14.97 -18.74 -17.14
C GLN A 36 16.19 -19.30 -17.88
N ALA A 37 15.97 -19.99 -19.00
CA ALA A 37 17.06 -20.57 -19.79
C ALA A 37 17.94 -19.48 -20.42
N HIS A 38 17.34 -18.35 -20.84
CA HIS A 38 18.08 -17.20 -21.35
C HIS A 38 18.90 -16.52 -20.26
N VAL A 39 18.28 -16.21 -19.11
CA VAL A 39 18.99 -15.65 -17.95
C VAL A 39 20.16 -16.55 -17.58
N ARG A 40 19.93 -17.87 -17.51
CA ARG A 40 20.98 -18.82 -17.14
C ARG A 40 22.10 -18.90 -18.17
N LYS A 41 21.76 -18.96 -19.46
CA LYS A 41 22.75 -18.97 -20.56
C LYS A 41 23.64 -17.73 -20.51
N HIS A 42 23.06 -16.56 -20.30
CA HIS A 42 23.80 -15.31 -20.25
C HIS A 42 24.64 -15.16 -18.97
N GLN A 43 24.12 -15.59 -17.81
CA GLN A 43 24.89 -15.63 -16.58
C GLN A 43 26.11 -16.55 -16.72
N ASN A 44 25.95 -17.75 -17.27
CA ASN A 44 27.05 -18.70 -17.45
C ASN A 44 28.17 -18.13 -18.34
N ALA A 45 27.82 -17.28 -19.31
CA ALA A 45 28.81 -16.60 -20.15
C ALA A 45 29.47 -15.39 -19.46
N ASN A 46 28.87 -14.85 -18.41
CA ASN A 46 29.31 -13.62 -17.73
C ASN A 46 29.28 -13.79 -16.20
N PRO A 47 30.09 -14.69 -15.62
CA PRO A 47 29.98 -15.09 -14.22
C PRO A 47 30.31 -13.96 -13.21
N SER A 48 31.03 -12.92 -13.64
CA SER A 48 31.35 -11.75 -12.81
C SER A 48 30.21 -10.74 -12.73
N GLY A 49 29.25 -10.79 -13.65
CA GLY A 49 28.08 -9.90 -13.66
C GLY A 49 26.86 -10.53 -13.00
N VAL A 50 25.75 -9.79 -12.97
CA VAL A 50 24.44 -10.31 -12.56
C VAL A 50 23.48 -10.16 -13.73
N THR A 51 22.96 -11.28 -14.21
CA THR A 51 21.93 -11.31 -15.25
C THR A 51 20.57 -11.36 -14.59
N LEU A 52 19.75 -10.35 -14.87
CA LEU A 52 18.38 -10.28 -14.39
C LEU A 52 17.40 -10.40 -15.55
N GLY A 53 16.44 -11.31 -15.41
CA GLY A 53 15.32 -11.42 -16.36
C GLY A 53 14.10 -10.69 -15.81
N THR A 54 13.45 -9.88 -16.64
CA THR A 54 12.16 -9.25 -16.32
C THR A 54 11.11 -9.71 -17.31
N VAL A 55 9.91 -10.01 -16.81
CA VAL A 55 8.81 -10.53 -17.62
C VAL A 55 7.46 -10.06 -17.09
N GLU A 56 6.55 -9.77 -18.01
CA GLU A 56 5.15 -9.50 -17.69
C GLU A 56 4.43 -10.82 -17.53
N GLN A 57 4.03 -11.13 -16.31
CA GLN A 57 3.45 -12.44 -16.02
C GLN A 57 2.03 -12.30 -15.55
N ASN A 58 1.16 -12.54 -16.52
CA ASN A 58 -0.28 -12.56 -16.42
C ASN A 58 -0.82 -13.93 -16.02
N ILE A 59 -0.02 -14.66 -15.24
CA ILE A 59 -0.38 -15.95 -14.64
C ILE A 59 -0.17 -17.09 -15.63
N PHE A 60 1.06 -17.21 -16.14
CA PHE A 60 1.59 -18.44 -16.77
C PHE A 60 3.10 -18.46 -16.71
N ILE A 61 3.62 -18.60 -15.51
CA ILE A 61 5.04 -18.63 -15.25
C ILE A 61 5.38 -20.08 -14.96
N PRO A 62 5.81 -20.91 -15.90
CA PRO A 62 6.03 -20.73 -17.32
C PRO A 62 5.46 -21.97 -18.07
N ASN A 63 4.17 -22.30 -17.94
CA ASN A 63 3.67 -23.67 -18.24
C ASN A 63 4.55 -24.79 -17.60
N LEU A 64 4.17 -25.24 -16.41
CA LEU A 64 4.41 -26.61 -15.89
C LEU A 64 5.79 -27.07 -15.37
N VAL A 65 6.96 -26.50 -15.69
CA VAL A 65 8.22 -26.89 -14.99
C VAL A 65 9.24 -25.74 -15.00
N ALA A 66 9.46 -25.07 -13.88
CA ALA A 66 10.75 -24.41 -13.68
C ALA A 66 11.79 -25.52 -13.69
N ASP A 67 12.58 -25.64 -14.77
CA ASP A 67 13.62 -26.66 -14.86
C ASP A 67 14.59 -26.46 -13.68
N PRO A 68 14.55 -27.32 -12.66
CA PRO A 68 15.34 -27.11 -11.43
C PRO A 68 16.85 -27.10 -11.73
N SER A 69 17.25 -27.67 -12.88
CA SER A 69 18.63 -27.66 -13.34
C SER A 69 19.14 -26.27 -13.72
N LEU A 70 18.25 -25.33 -14.09
CA LEU A 70 18.62 -23.97 -14.46
C LEU A 70 19.02 -23.12 -13.24
N LYS A 71 18.56 -23.48 -12.03
CA LYS A 71 18.86 -22.77 -10.77
C LYS A 71 18.65 -21.26 -10.88
N THR A 72 17.44 -20.83 -11.23
CA THR A 72 17.04 -19.42 -11.25
C THR A 72 15.88 -19.20 -10.28
N THR A 73 15.89 -18.08 -9.57
CA THR A 73 14.96 -17.76 -8.47
C THR A 73 14.21 -16.46 -8.79
N ALA A 74 12.89 -16.44 -8.53
CA ALA A 74 12.09 -15.23 -8.59
C ALA A 74 12.34 -14.40 -7.33
N VAL A 75 12.74 -13.13 -7.49
CA VAL A 75 13.19 -12.27 -6.39
C VAL A 75 12.31 -11.05 -6.14
N ALA A 76 11.38 -10.74 -7.05
CA ALA A 76 10.37 -9.70 -6.85
C ALA A 76 9.11 -9.93 -7.67
N ALA A 77 7.98 -9.42 -7.16
CA ALA A 77 6.69 -9.32 -7.82
C ALA A 77 6.04 -7.99 -7.42
N MET A 78 5.39 -7.30 -8.36
CA MET A 78 5.11 -5.87 -8.18
C MET A 78 3.66 -5.50 -7.95
N PHE A 79 2.68 -6.39 -8.18
CA PHE A 79 1.25 -6.03 -8.15
C PHE A 79 0.46 -6.73 -7.04
N GLY A 80 -0.32 -5.93 -6.32
CA GLY A 80 -1.26 -6.34 -5.30
C GLY A 80 -2.65 -6.65 -5.86
N GLN A 81 -2.84 -6.73 -7.18
CA GLN A 81 -4.01 -7.34 -7.84
C GLN A 81 -3.73 -7.50 -9.33
N SER A 82 -4.35 -8.48 -9.97
CA SER A 82 -4.32 -8.57 -11.42
C SER A 82 -5.20 -7.49 -12.09
N PRO A 83 -4.66 -6.73 -13.06
CA PRO A 83 -5.41 -5.80 -13.90
C PRO A 83 -6.21 -6.50 -15.02
N LEU A 84 -6.19 -7.83 -15.06
CA LEU A 84 -6.90 -8.64 -16.04
C LEU A 84 -8.41 -8.58 -15.85
N CYS A 85 -9.09 -8.45 -16.98
CA CYS A 85 -10.53 -8.44 -17.06
C CYS A 85 -11.02 -9.18 -18.32
N ILE A 86 -12.32 -9.47 -18.31
CA ILE A 86 -13.07 -9.76 -19.52
C ILE A 86 -13.74 -8.47 -19.99
N ALA A 87 -13.45 -8.08 -21.22
CA ALA A 87 -14.10 -6.96 -21.89
C ALA A 87 -15.11 -7.46 -22.93
N SER A 88 -16.32 -6.88 -22.97
CA SER A 88 -17.36 -7.20 -23.96
C SER A 88 -18.12 -5.96 -24.40
N LEU A 89 -18.72 -6.03 -25.60
CA LEU A 89 -19.57 -4.95 -26.15
C LEU A 89 -21.04 -5.09 -25.73
N LYS A 90 -21.42 -6.24 -25.18
CA LYS A 90 -22.78 -6.55 -24.72
C LYS A 90 -22.73 -6.89 -23.24
N ASP A 91 -23.80 -6.53 -22.53
CA ASP A 91 -23.96 -6.81 -21.11
C ASP A 91 -23.95 -8.33 -20.89
N PRO A 92 -22.97 -8.86 -20.13
CA PRO A 92 -22.90 -10.30 -19.85
C PRO A 92 -23.99 -10.79 -18.90
N THR A 93 -24.69 -9.88 -18.20
CA THR A 93 -25.77 -10.19 -17.25
C THR A 93 -27.17 -10.15 -17.86
N LEU A 94 -27.35 -9.52 -19.03
CA LEU A 94 -28.60 -9.47 -19.77
C LEU A 94 -28.68 -10.61 -20.79
N GLY A 95 -28.96 -11.82 -20.31
CA GLY A 95 -29.39 -12.94 -21.16
C GLY A 95 -29.07 -14.31 -20.59
N ASP A 96 -30.11 -15.01 -20.15
CA ASP A 96 -30.12 -16.41 -19.70
C ASP A 96 -29.11 -17.31 -20.45
N GLY A 97 -28.04 -17.75 -19.79
CA GLY A 97 -27.21 -18.87 -20.25
C GLY A 97 -26.48 -18.69 -21.60
N LEU A 98 -26.25 -17.46 -22.07
CA LEU A 98 -25.53 -17.22 -23.34
C LEU A 98 -24.04 -17.56 -23.23
N LYS A 99 -23.68 -18.75 -23.72
CA LYS A 99 -22.28 -19.17 -23.88
C LYS A 99 -21.56 -18.25 -24.88
N MET A 100 -20.76 -17.34 -24.35
CA MET A 100 -19.90 -16.46 -25.16
C MET A 100 -18.65 -17.18 -25.68
N LYS A 101 -18.19 -16.76 -26.85
CA LYS A 101 -16.85 -17.09 -27.36
C LYS A 101 -15.87 -16.03 -26.86
N ILE A 102 -14.92 -16.40 -26.02
CA ILE A 102 -13.94 -15.50 -25.40
C ILE A 102 -12.62 -15.62 -26.15
N GLY A 103 -12.13 -14.52 -26.72
CA GLY A 103 -10.79 -14.44 -27.32
C GLY A 103 -9.73 -14.16 -26.26
N THR A 104 -8.67 -14.96 -26.22
CA THR A 104 -7.61 -14.82 -25.23
C THR A 104 -6.25 -15.05 -25.85
N HIS A 105 -5.17 -14.66 -25.18
CA HIS A 105 -3.83 -14.94 -25.69
C HIS A 105 -3.59 -16.44 -25.86
N GLU A 106 -2.78 -16.82 -26.84
CA GLU A 106 -2.50 -18.21 -27.22
C GLU A 106 -2.03 -19.06 -26.04
N ASP A 107 -1.22 -18.45 -25.16
CA ASP A 107 -0.65 -19.05 -23.95
C ASP A 107 -1.64 -19.10 -22.77
N THR A 108 -2.84 -18.53 -22.92
CA THR A 108 -3.83 -18.41 -21.83
C THR A 108 -5.14 -19.17 -22.03
N VAL A 109 -5.30 -19.85 -23.16
CA VAL A 109 -6.55 -20.55 -23.50
C VAL A 109 -7.00 -21.52 -22.41
N GLU A 110 -6.08 -22.32 -21.87
CA GLU A 110 -6.40 -23.36 -20.88
C GLU A 110 -6.87 -22.79 -19.54
N ILE A 111 -6.15 -21.82 -18.95
CA ILE A 111 -6.57 -21.23 -17.66
C ILE A 111 -7.88 -20.47 -17.82
N MET A 112 -8.06 -19.80 -18.95
CA MET A 112 -9.25 -19.01 -19.19
C MET A 112 -10.46 -19.92 -19.32
N GLN A 113 -10.28 -21.11 -19.91
CA GLN A 113 -11.31 -22.15 -19.93
C GLN A 113 -11.63 -22.68 -18.53
N ARG A 114 -10.66 -22.74 -17.60
CA ARG A 114 -10.88 -23.10 -16.19
C ARG A 114 -11.61 -22.00 -15.41
N ILE A 115 -11.30 -20.73 -15.66
CA ILE A 115 -11.95 -19.58 -15.01
C ILE A 115 -13.39 -19.43 -15.51
N PHE A 116 -13.61 -19.65 -16.81
CA PHE A 116 -14.90 -19.48 -17.49
C PHE A 116 -15.41 -20.80 -18.10
N PRO A 117 -15.73 -21.82 -17.28
CA PRO A 117 -16.03 -23.18 -17.76
C PRO A 117 -17.27 -23.27 -18.66
N GLU A 118 -18.21 -22.32 -18.51
CA GLU A 118 -19.45 -22.30 -19.29
C GLU A 118 -19.28 -21.65 -20.68
N HIS A 119 -18.14 -21.01 -20.94
CA HIS A 119 -17.86 -20.27 -22.17
C HIS A 119 -16.93 -21.06 -23.11
N THR A 120 -16.91 -20.69 -24.39
CA THR A 120 -15.95 -21.23 -25.35
C THR A 120 -14.74 -20.32 -25.41
N VAL A 121 -13.59 -20.75 -24.93
CA VAL A 121 -12.36 -19.96 -24.97
C VAL A 121 -11.53 -20.32 -26.21
N VAL A 122 -11.09 -19.32 -26.95
CA VAL A 122 -10.25 -19.49 -28.15
C VAL A 122 -9.05 -18.57 -28.12
N ALA A 123 -7.98 -18.98 -28.80
CA ALA A 123 -6.86 -18.11 -29.09
C ALA A 123 -7.29 -16.94 -30.00
N SER A 124 -6.88 -15.72 -29.63
CA SER A 124 -6.98 -14.49 -30.42
C SER A 124 -5.62 -13.78 -30.34
N PRO A 125 -4.97 -13.48 -31.48
CA PRO A 125 -3.63 -12.94 -31.50
C PRO A 125 -3.50 -11.62 -30.74
N ARG A 126 -2.36 -11.41 -30.06
CA ARG A 126 -2.06 -10.15 -29.35
C ARG A 126 -2.17 -8.90 -30.24
N ALA A 127 -2.04 -9.05 -31.54
CA ALA A 127 -2.07 -7.94 -32.49
C ALA A 127 -3.48 -7.47 -32.85
N SER A 128 -4.52 -8.27 -32.59
CA SER A 128 -5.85 -8.09 -33.15
C SER A 128 -7.00 -8.30 -32.16
N LYS A 129 -6.77 -8.37 -30.84
CA LYS A 129 -7.84 -8.73 -29.88
C LYS A 129 -8.99 -7.73 -29.89
N ASN A 130 -8.70 -6.43 -29.87
CA ASN A 130 -9.75 -5.40 -29.92
C ASN A 130 -10.51 -5.47 -31.25
N THR A 131 -9.79 -5.68 -32.35
CA THR A 131 -10.33 -5.84 -33.69
C THR A 131 -11.23 -7.08 -33.79
N ASP A 132 -10.83 -8.20 -33.21
CA ASP A 132 -11.60 -9.45 -33.17
C ASP A 132 -12.90 -9.28 -32.38
N LEU A 133 -12.89 -8.51 -31.29
CA LEU A 133 -14.09 -8.16 -30.54
C LEU A 133 -15.02 -7.25 -31.36
N VAL A 134 -14.47 -6.17 -31.93
CA VAL A 134 -15.25 -5.17 -32.69
C VAL A 134 -15.88 -5.78 -33.94
N ASN A 135 -15.17 -6.68 -34.62
CA ASN A 135 -15.69 -7.39 -35.79
C ASN A 135 -16.65 -8.53 -35.44
N GLY A 136 -16.83 -8.87 -34.15
CA GLY A 136 -17.70 -9.96 -33.70
C GLY A 136 -17.14 -11.36 -33.93
N THR A 137 -15.83 -11.50 -34.20
CA THR A 137 -15.12 -12.79 -34.27
C THR A 137 -15.20 -13.55 -32.95
N VAL A 138 -15.23 -12.79 -31.85
CA VAL A 138 -15.43 -13.22 -30.47
C VAL A 138 -16.46 -12.30 -29.80
N GLY A 139 -17.15 -12.81 -28.77
CA GLY A 139 -18.15 -12.03 -28.02
C GLY A 139 -17.55 -11.24 -26.86
N ALA A 140 -16.40 -11.68 -26.36
CA ALA A 140 -15.63 -11.02 -25.32
C ALA A 140 -14.13 -11.32 -25.50
N ILE A 141 -13.28 -10.54 -24.85
CA ILE A 141 -11.83 -10.73 -24.88
C ILE A 141 -11.23 -10.69 -23.48
N GLN A 142 -10.14 -11.43 -23.29
CA GLN A 142 -9.18 -11.18 -22.21
C GLN A 142 -8.45 -9.87 -22.50
N ALA A 143 -8.57 -8.90 -21.59
CA ALA A 143 -8.02 -7.57 -21.74
C ALA A 143 -7.40 -7.06 -20.44
N TYR A 144 -6.49 -6.09 -20.54
CA TYR A 144 -6.10 -5.28 -19.39
C TYR A 144 -6.98 -4.06 -19.27
N THR A 145 -7.41 -3.80 -18.04
CA THR A 145 -8.04 -2.53 -17.66
C THR A 145 -7.12 -1.32 -17.84
N THR A 146 -5.81 -1.55 -17.95
CA THR A 146 -4.78 -0.53 -18.11
C THR A 146 -4.45 -0.25 -19.56
N THR A 147 -4.69 -1.18 -20.50
CA THR A 147 -4.27 -1.06 -21.91
C THR A 147 -5.38 -1.28 -22.93
N GLU A 148 -5.85 -2.51 -23.15
CA GLU A 148 -6.81 -2.83 -24.22
C GLU A 148 -8.14 -2.16 -23.98
N VAL A 149 -8.60 -2.08 -22.73
CA VAL A 149 -9.89 -1.46 -22.39
C VAL A 149 -9.88 0.05 -22.72
N PRO A 150 -8.88 0.85 -22.28
CA PRO A 150 -8.75 2.25 -22.72
C PRO A 150 -8.66 2.42 -24.24
N ALA A 151 -7.89 1.56 -24.94
CA ALA A 151 -7.78 1.63 -26.39
C ALA A 151 -9.13 1.33 -27.07
N LEU A 152 -9.81 0.27 -26.62
CA LEU A 152 -11.13 -0.14 -27.08
C LEU A 152 -12.17 0.97 -26.85
N ARG A 153 -12.18 1.57 -25.67
CA ARG A 153 -13.06 2.71 -25.34
C ARG A 153 -12.88 3.87 -26.32
N ARG A 154 -11.64 4.22 -26.65
CA ARG A 154 -11.34 5.29 -27.64
C ARG A 154 -11.80 4.89 -29.04
N GLN A 155 -11.65 3.63 -29.41
CA GLN A 155 -12.11 3.11 -30.70
C GLN A 155 -13.63 3.11 -30.82
N LEU A 156 -14.35 2.77 -29.75
CA LEU A 156 -15.82 2.70 -29.72
C LEU A 156 -16.48 4.07 -29.51
N GLY A 157 -15.82 4.98 -28.80
CA GLY A 157 -16.44 6.19 -28.28
C GLY A 157 -17.45 5.95 -27.15
N ASP A 158 -17.44 4.76 -26.54
CA ASP A 158 -18.35 4.32 -25.47
C ASP A 158 -17.61 3.39 -24.49
N GLU A 159 -18.19 3.13 -23.32
CA GLU A 159 -17.62 2.24 -22.31
C GLU A 159 -17.93 0.77 -22.59
N PRO A 160 -16.92 -0.09 -22.79
CA PRO A 160 -17.16 -1.53 -22.84
C PRO A 160 -17.56 -2.05 -21.46
N PHE A 161 -18.27 -3.18 -21.43
CA PHE A 161 -18.49 -3.91 -20.19
C PHE A 161 -17.18 -4.56 -19.75
N VAL A 162 -16.82 -4.39 -18.49
CA VAL A 162 -15.56 -4.87 -17.91
C VAL A 162 -15.87 -5.68 -16.66
N THR A 163 -15.48 -6.95 -16.68
CA THR A 163 -15.59 -7.85 -15.51
C THR A 163 -14.20 -8.23 -15.03
N PRO A 164 -13.81 -7.90 -13.78
CA PRO A 164 -12.54 -8.35 -13.21
C PRO A 164 -12.45 -9.88 -13.22
N MET A 165 -11.28 -10.42 -13.56
CA MET A 165 -11.07 -11.87 -13.53
C MET A 165 -10.71 -12.40 -12.13
N GLU A 166 -10.05 -11.58 -11.29
CA GLU A 166 -9.72 -11.96 -9.90
C GLU A 166 -10.98 -12.30 -9.11
N GLY A 167 -10.96 -13.43 -8.40
CA GLY A 167 -12.08 -13.93 -7.59
C GLY A 167 -13.18 -14.64 -8.38
N HIS A 168 -13.24 -14.52 -9.70
CA HIS A 168 -14.21 -15.24 -10.53
C HIS A 168 -13.92 -16.74 -10.50
N ASN A 169 -14.91 -17.57 -10.18
CA ASN A 169 -14.76 -19.01 -9.97
C ASN A 169 -13.61 -19.38 -9.00
N GLY A 170 -13.39 -18.54 -7.97
CA GLY A 170 -12.32 -18.75 -6.97
C GLY A 170 -10.91 -18.41 -7.47
N ALA A 171 -10.77 -17.83 -8.66
CA ALA A 171 -9.48 -17.50 -9.24
C ALA A 171 -8.62 -16.60 -8.35
N LYS A 172 -7.37 -17.01 -8.12
CA LYS A 172 -6.32 -16.22 -7.45
C LYS A 172 -5.29 -15.81 -8.48
N LEU A 173 -5.44 -14.61 -9.02
CA LEU A 173 -4.69 -14.14 -10.16
C LEU A 173 -3.53 -13.24 -9.71
N GLY A 174 -2.31 -13.73 -9.91
CA GLY A 174 -1.10 -12.96 -9.66
C GLY A 174 -0.62 -12.25 -10.92
N TYR A 175 -0.81 -10.94 -11.03
CA TYR A 175 -0.01 -10.17 -11.98
C TYR A 175 1.31 -9.86 -11.32
N SER A 176 2.41 -10.03 -12.05
CA SER A 176 3.66 -9.44 -11.61
C SER A 176 4.56 -9.14 -12.77
N GLN A 177 5.43 -8.20 -12.51
CA GLN A 177 6.70 -8.16 -13.17
C GLN A 177 7.68 -8.98 -12.32
N VAL A 178 7.98 -10.21 -12.76
CA VAL A 178 8.92 -11.05 -12.02
C VAL A 178 10.32 -10.72 -12.46
N ILE A 179 11.18 -10.50 -11.46
CA ILE A 179 12.61 -10.42 -11.65
C ILE A 179 13.20 -11.78 -11.27
N PHE A 180 13.95 -12.38 -12.18
CA PHE A 180 14.67 -13.62 -11.93
C PHE A 180 16.17 -13.37 -11.84
N ALA A 181 16.81 -13.99 -10.86
CA ALA A 181 18.26 -14.03 -10.72
C ALA A 181 18.76 -15.49 -10.67
N PRO A 182 19.97 -15.78 -11.17
CA PRO A 182 20.66 -17.04 -10.89
C PRO A 182 20.79 -17.25 -9.38
N HIS A 183 20.49 -18.45 -8.90
CA HIS A 183 20.38 -18.75 -7.48
C HIS A 183 21.68 -18.50 -6.70
N GLU A 184 22.84 -18.76 -7.33
CA GLU A 184 24.16 -18.50 -6.75
C GLU A 184 24.40 -17.00 -6.45
N CYS A 185 23.83 -16.10 -7.26
CA CYS A 185 23.98 -14.65 -7.05
C CYS A 185 23.24 -14.14 -5.81
N LEU A 186 22.45 -15.00 -5.15
CA LEU A 186 21.61 -14.65 -4.00
C LEU A 186 22.18 -15.19 -2.67
N GLN A 187 23.24 -16.01 -2.76
CA GLN A 187 23.86 -16.66 -1.62
C GLN A 187 24.76 -15.71 -0.83
N GLU A 188 24.96 -16.00 0.46
CA GLU A 188 25.77 -15.16 1.36
C GLU A 188 27.26 -15.11 0.99
N ASP A 189 27.76 -16.10 0.25
CA ASP A 189 29.13 -16.12 -0.27
C ASP A 189 29.32 -15.24 -1.51
N HIS A 190 28.24 -14.65 -2.06
CA HIS A 190 28.24 -13.77 -3.24
C HIS A 190 27.66 -12.38 -2.92
N LEU A 191 28.11 -11.77 -1.81
CA LEU A 191 27.59 -10.49 -1.28
C LEU A 191 27.49 -9.36 -2.32
N ASP A 192 28.50 -9.18 -3.17
CA ASP A 192 28.50 -8.10 -4.18
C ASP A 192 27.38 -8.29 -5.23
N GLN A 193 27.16 -9.53 -5.65
CA GLN A 193 26.10 -9.87 -6.61
C GLN A 193 24.72 -9.74 -5.97
N LYS A 194 24.56 -10.22 -4.73
CA LYS A 194 23.33 -10.06 -3.95
C LYS A 194 23.00 -8.58 -3.76
N LEU A 195 23.99 -7.76 -3.44
CA LEU A 195 23.84 -6.31 -3.32
C LEU A 195 23.44 -5.68 -4.66
N ALA A 196 24.00 -6.13 -5.78
CA ALA A 196 23.60 -5.65 -7.10
C ALA A 196 22.12 -5.98 -7.42
N VAL A 197 21.64 -7.18 -7.07
CA VAL A 197 20.21 -7.53 -7.17
C VAL A 197 19.36 -6.61 -6.30
N GLN A 198 19.77 -6.35 -5.05
CA GLN A 198 19.06 -5.44 -4.15
C GLN A 198 19.02 -4.00 -4.68
N LYS A 199 20.14 -3.48 -5.22
CA LYS A 199 20.19 -2.14 -5.85
C LYS A 199 19.33 -2.05 -7.10
N PHE A 200 19.23 -3.12 -7.88
CA PHE A 200 18.30 -3.19 -8.99
C PHE A 200 16.84 -3.06 -8.51
N LEU A 201 16.48 -3.76 -7.44
CA LEU A 201 15.14 -3.70 -6.85
C LEU A 201 14.83 -2.32 -6.28
N GLU A 202 15.76 -1.70 -5.55
CA GLU A 202 15.65 -0.31 -5.06
C GLU A 202 15.34 0.67 -6.21
N ALA A 203 16.15 0.65 -7.27
CA ALA A 203 15.99 1.54 -8.41
C ALA A 203 14.65 1.33 -9.14
N THR A 204 14.21 0.07 -9.21
CA THR A 204 12.91 -0.30 -9.77
C THR A 204 11.77 0.33 -8.96
N PHE A 205 11.79 0.18 -7.63
CA PHE A 205 10.75 0.74 -6.78
C PHE A 205 10.75 2.27 -6.78
N GLU A 206 11.93 2.90 -6.85
CA GLU A 206 12.08 4.35 -7.00
C GLU A 206 11.46 4.86 -8.31
N GLY A 207 11.63 4.13 -9.41
CA GLY A 207 11.05 4.48 -10.72
C GLY A 207 9.54 4.55 -10.71
N TYR A 208 8.89 3.57 -10.08
CA TYR A 208 7.45 3.61 -9.87
C TYR A 208 7.02 4.75 -8.96
N ASN A 209 7.76 5.00 -7.88
CA ASN A 209 7.44 6.11 -7.00
C ASN A 209 7.49 7.46 -7.76
N ASN A 210 8.50 7.63 -8.62
CA ASN A 210 8.59 8.79 -9.51
C ASN A 210 7.41 8.85 -10.48
N ALA A 211 7.04 7.72 -11.09
CA ALA A 211 5.91 7.63 -12.00
C ALA A 211 4.55 7.91 -11.33
N VAL A 212 4.39 7.54 -10.06
CA VAL A 212 3.21 7.87 -9.25
C VAL A 212 3.14 9.37 -8.97
N ARG A 213 4.29 9.99 -8.67
CA ARG A 213 4.37 11.42 -8.34
C ARG A 213 4.15 12.33 -9.56
N ASP A 214 4.79 11.99 -10.68
CA ASP A 214 4.72 12.73 -11.94
C ASP A 214 4.62 11.77 -13.15
N PRO A 215 3.38 11.38 -13.51
CA PRO A 215 3.14 10.52 -14.67
C PRO A 215 3.61 11.11 -16.00
N HIS A 216 3.59 12.44 -16.15
CA HIS A 216 3.97 13.09 -17.40
C HIS A 216 5.48 12.99 -17.63
N GLU A 217 6.27 13.30 -16.60
CA GLU A 217 7.72 13.16 -16.68
C GLU A 217 8.13 11.70 -16.85
N ALA A 218 7.44 10.76 -16.18
CA ALA A 218 7.69 9.34 -16.38
C ALA A 218 7.40 8.88 -17.82
N VAL A 219 6.31 9.34 -18.44
CA VAL A 219 6.04 9.06 -19.87
C VAL A 219 7.13 9.63 -20.77
N ARG A 220 7.64 10.83 -20.47
CA ARG A 220 8.77 11.43 -21.21
C ARG A 220 10.01 10.53 -21.14
N MET A 221 10.39 10.10 -19.94
CA MET A 221 11.54 9.21 -19.70
C MET A 221 11.37 7.86 -20.42
N VAL A 222 10.17 7.29 -20.36
CA VAL A 222 9.81 6.05 -21.07
C VAL A 222 10.01 6.19 -22.57
N ASN A 223 9.48 7.24 -23.17
CA ASN A 223 9.57 7.45 -24.61
C ASN A 223 11.00 7.76 -25.07
N GLU A 224 11.81 8.39 -24.22
CA GLU A 224 13.26 8.58 -24.46
C GLU A 224 14.00 7.23 -24.45
N ALA A 225 13.74 6.37 -23.46
CA ALA A 225 14.34 5.05 -23.39
C ALA A 225 13.90 4.12 -24.53
N LYS A 226 12.63 4.17 -24.96
CA LYS A 226 12.15 3.42 -26.15
C LYS A 226 13.00 3.74 -27.38
N LYS A 227 13.34 5.01 -27.59
CA LYS A 227 14.19 5.45 -28.70
C LYS A 227 15.63 4.96 -28.53
N MET A 228 16.20 5.09 -27.32
CA MET A 228 17.56 4.62 -27.03
C MET A 228 17.73 3.12 -27.27
N LEU A 229 16.70 2.34 -26.95
CA LEU A 229 16.72 0.88 -27.02
C LEU A 229 16.12 0.32 -28.32
N ASN A 230 15.67 1.18 -29.23
CA ASN A 230 15.03 0.81 -30.51
C ASN A 230 13.80 -0.12 -30.32
N LEU A 231 12.86 0.31 -29.49
CA LEU A 231 11.72 -0.49 -29.00
C LEU A 231 10.37 -0.15 -29.63
N ASP A 232 10.34 0.76 -30.61
CA ASP A 232 9.14 1.48 -31.03
C ASP A 232 8.36 0.81 -32.18
N ASP A 233 8.17 -0.51 -32.15
CA ASP A 233 7.63 -1.26 -33.30
C ASP A 233 6.59 -2.33 -32.91
N GLU A 234 5.68 -2.01 -31.99
CA GLU A 234 4.53 -2.87 -31.68
C GLU A 234 3.31 -2.48 -32.55
N ASN A 235 3.24 -3.03 -33.76
CA ASN A 235 2.01 -2.99 -34.57
C ASN A 235 0.91 -3.86 -33.94
N ASN A 236 0.21 -3.36 -32.91
CA ASN A 236 -0.98 -4.00 -32.33
C ASN A 236 -2.09 -2.98 -32.01
N ASP A 237 -3.31 -3.49 -31.78
CA ASP A 237 -4.51 -2.69 -31.52
C ASP A 237 -4.79 -2.42 -30.03
N HIS A 238 -3.81 -2.71 -29.16
CA HIS A 238 -3.86 -2.39 -27.73
C HIS A 238 -3.33 -0.98 -27.43
N TRP A 239 -2.65 -0.36 -28.41
CA TRP A 239 -2.04 0.95 -28.28
C TRP A 239 -2.85 2.03 -29.02
N TYR A 240 -2.84 3.24 -28.47
CA TYR A 240 -3.34 4.43 -29.14
C TYR A 240 -2.20 5.44 -29.27
N PRO A 241 -1.91 5.98 -30.47
CA PRO A 241 -0.72 6.81 -30.70
C PRO A 241 -0.92 8.24 -30.18
N SER A 242 -1.01 8.42 -28.86
CA SER A 242 -1.06 9.74 -28.22
C SER A 242 -0.32 9.75 -26.86
N ALA A 243 0.37 10.85 -26.56
CA ALA A 243 1.08 10.99 -25.30
C ALA A 243 0.12 10.97 -24.09
N GLU A 244 -1.09 11.51 -24.27
CA GLU A 244 -2.14 11.48 -23.25
C GLU A 244 -2.63 10.06 -22.97
N PHE A 245 -2.61 9.17 -23.97
CA PHE A 245 -2.91 7.76 -23.76
C PHE A 245 -1.83 7.09 -22.92
N ASP A 246 -0.55 7.34 -23.21
CA ASP A 246 0.56 6.82 -22.41
C ASP A 246 0.45 7.25 -20.94
N VAL A 247 0.07 8.51 -20.69
CA VAL A 247 -0.14 9.04 -19.33
C VAL A 247 -1.33 8.36 -18.66
N GLU A 248 -2.45 8.18 -19.36
CA GLU A 248 -3.63 7.48 -18.85
C GLU A 248 -3.31 6.03 -18.48
N MET A 249 -2.61 5.31 -19.37
CA MET A 249 -2.18 3.93 -19.12
C MET A 249 -1.28 3.85 -17.89
N LEU A 250 -0.29 4.74 -17.80
CA LEU A 250 0.61 4.80 -16.66
C LEU A 250 -0.15 5.08 -15.36
N ALA A 251 -1.06 6.05 -15.36
CA ALA A 251 -1.88 6.34 -14.18
C ALA A 251 -2.68 5.10 -13.72
N LYS A 252 -3.26 4.34 -14.66
CA LYS A 252 -3.99 3.10 -14.35
C LYS A 252 -3.06 2.01 -13.82
N CYS A 253 -1.88 1.81 -14.41
CA CYS A 253 -0.87 0.88 -13.89
C CYS A 253 -0.43 1.26 -12.49
N ASN A 254 -0.20 2.55 -12.25
CA ASN A 254 0.16 3.08 -10.93
C ASN A 254 -0.89 2.71 -9.88
N ASP A 255 -2.19 2.67 -10.18
CA ASP A 255 -3.19 2.28 -9.20
C ASP A 255 -3.09 0.81 -8.74
N TYR A 256 -2.58 -0.09 -9.59
CA TYR A 256 -2.27 -1.48 -9.21
C TYR A 256 -0.97 -1.59 -8.43
N VAL A 257 0.05 -0.82 -8.85
CA VAL A 257 1.35 -0.70 -8.18
C VAL A 257 1.19 -0.17 -6.76
N LYS A 258 0.48 0.94 -6.62
CA LYS A 258 0.23 1.64 -5.38
C LYS A 258 -0.39 0.74 -4.30
N ARG A 259 -1.20 -0.26 -4.67
CA ARG A 259 -1.73 -1.27 -3.73
C ARG A 259 -0.68 -2.26 -3.21
N THR A 260 0.41 -2.45 -3.94
CA THR A 260 1.57 -3.27 -3.55
C THR A 260 2.62 -2.46 -2.81
N PHE A 261 2.76 -1.19 -3.18
CA PHE A 261 3.64 -0.24 -2.52
C PHE A 261 3.12 -0.03 -1.11
N GLN A 262 3.65 -0.86 -0.22
CA GLN A 262 3.79 -0.52 1.17
C GLN A 262 4.54 0.79 1.19
N GLY A 263 3.80 1.86 1.49
CA GLY A 263 4.26 3.23 1.40
C GLY A 263 5.71 3.34 1.85
N ASP A 264 6.44 4.13 1.07
CA ASP A 264 7.62 4.87 1.54
C ASP A 264 8.95 4.19 1.25
N ARG A 265 9.39 4.47 0.02
CA ARG A 265 10.71 4.16 -0.57
C ARG A 265 11.06 2.68 -0.74
N TYR A 266 10.45 1.77 0.02
CA TYR A 266 10.78 0.35 -0.01
C TYR A 266 9.52 -0.44 -0.36
N GLY A 267 9.21 -0.53 -1.65
CA GLY A 267 8.15 -1.42 -2.12
C GLY A 267 8.36 -2.81 -1.49
N VAL A 268 7.31 -3.35 -0.88
CA VAL A 268 7.36 -4.68 -0.27
C VAL A 268 6.67 -5.66 -1.19
N ILE A 269 7.35 -6.76 -1.44
CA ILE A 269 6.85 -7.85 -2.26
C ILE A 269 5.94 -8.73 -1.39
N ASP A 270 4.67 -8.87 -1.76
CA ASP A 270 3.74 -9.77 -1.06
C ASP A 270 3.97 -11.23 -1.50
N ALA A 271 4.99 -11.84 -0.91
CA ALA A 271 5.38 -13.23 -1.14
C ALA A 271 4.25 -14.22 -0.86
N LYS A 272 3.45 -13.96 0.19
CA LYS A 272 2.36 -14.84 0.60
C LYS A 272 1.27 -14.85 -0.45
N ARG A 273 0.83 -13.67 -0.92
CA ARG A 273 -0.14 -13.57 -2.02
C ARG A 273 0.39 -14.20 -3.29
N TRP A 274 1.65 -13.93 -3.64
CA TRP A 274 2.31 -14.52 -4.79
C TRP A 274 2.26 -16.04 -4.74
N ASN A 275 2.65 -16.62 -3.61
CA ASN A 275 2.65 -18.06 -3.39
C ASN A 275 1.22 -18.63 -3.37
N ASN A 276 0.23 -17.89 -2.85
CA ASN A 276 -1.18 -18.30 -2.90
C ASN A 276 -1.74 -18.33 -4.33
N ALA A 277 -1.42 -17.33 -5.15
CA ALA A 277 -1.78 -17.32 -6.57
C ALA A 277 -1.15 -18.53 -7.28
N ASN A 278 0.16 -18.77 -7.05
CA ASN A 278 0.86 -19.92 -7.60
C ASN A 278 0.23 -21.26 -7.16
N ALA A 279 -0.11 -21.42 -5.88
CA ALA A 279 -0.74 -22.63 -5.37
C ALA A 279 -2.07 -22.95 -6.07
N TRP A 280 -2.91 -21.93 -6.28
CA TRP A 280 -4.19 -22.08 -6.99
C TRP A 280 -4.00 -22.52 -8.46
N LEU A 281 -2.97 -21.97 -9.12
CA LEU A 281 -2.63 -22.36 -10.50
C LEU A 281 -2.17 -23.79 -10.62
N LEU A 282 -1.37 -24.22 -9.65
CA LEU A 282 -0.75 -25.54 -9.64
C LEU A 282 -1.67 -26.63 -9.10
N GLU A 283 -2.92 -26.35 -8.72
CA GLU A 283 -3.88 -27.38 -8.29
C GLU A 283 -3.89 -28.55 -9.29
N GLY A 284 -3.34 -29.70 -8.88
CA GLY A 284 -3.20 -30.90 -9.71
C GLY A 284 -1.79 -31.18 -10.30
N SER A 285 -0.81 -30.30 -10.07
CA SER A 285 0.59 -30.42 -10.54
C SER A 285 1.59 -30.30 -9.38
N SER A 286 2.72 -31.02 -9.44
CA SER A 286 3.82 -30.85 -8.48
C SER A 286 4.78 -29.77 -8.97
N ALA A 287 4.84 -28.63 -8.28
CA ALA A 287 5.92 -27.67 -8.48
C ALA A 287 7.19 -28.08 -7.73
N SER A 288 8.35 -27.64 -8.21
CA SER A 288 9.63 -27.86 -7.52
C SER A 288 9.76 -26.95 -6.30
N GLU A 289 10.62 -27.32 -5.34
CA GLU A 289 10.91 -26.49 -4.14
C GLU A 289 11.46 -25.10 -4.48
N ASN A 290 12.00 -24.92 -5.70
CA ASN A 290 12.51 -23.65 -6.20
C ASN A 290 11.45 -22.80 -6.91
N PHE A 291 10.19 -23.25 -6.91
CA PHE A 291 9.07 -22.55 -7.53
C PHE A 291 8.33 -21.70 -6.50
N GLY A 292 8.64 -20.42 -6.47
CA GLY A 292 8.06 -19.46 -5.55
C GLY A 292 8.89 -18.18 -5.52
N LEU A 293 8.34 -17.12 -4.95
CA LEU A 293 9.13 -15.93 -4.67
C LEU A 293 9.98 -16.20 -3.43
N ASP A 294 11.30 -16.05 -3.56
CA ASP A 294 12.19 -16.02 -2.40
C ASP A 294 12.12 -14.64 -1.74
N ALA A 295 11.29 -14.55 -0.70
CA ALA A 295 11.13 -13.34 0.10
C ALA A 295 12.45 -12.91 0.77
N THR A 296 13.43 -13.81 0.93
CA THR A 296 14.69 -13.52 1.62
C THR A 296 15.65 -12.62 0.86
N VAL A 297 15.46 -12.48 -0.45
CA VAL A 297 16.33 -11.68 -1.30
C VAL A 297 16.14 -10.18 -1.09
N TRP A 298 14.89 -9.76 -0.92
CA TRP A 298 14.54 -8.36 -0.69
C TRP A 298 13.57 -8.24 0.48
N HIS A 299 14.11 -7.71 1.57
CA HIS A 299 13.33 -7.22 2.69
C HIS A 299 13.61 -5.73 2.86
N PRO A 300 12.64 -4.93 3.35
CA PRO A 300 13.00 -3.65 3.93
C PRO A 300 14.09 -3.84 4.99
N PRO A 301 14.88 -2.80 5.30
CA PRO A 301 15.93 -2.88 6.30
C PRO A 301 15.41 -3.62 7.55
N PRO A 302 16.16 -4.58 8.12
CA PRO A 302 15.65 -5.41 9.21
C PRO A 302 15.33 -4.59 10.46
N ASN A 303 15.87 -3.37 10.57
CA ASN A 303 15.54 -2.41 11.60
C ASN A 303 14.30 -1.54 11.29
N LEU A 304 13.60 -1.74 10.18
CA LEU A 304 12.41 -0.96 9.81
C LEU A 304 11.12 -1.55 10.40
N LEU A 305 10.28 -0.69 10.96
CA LEU A 305 8.94 -1.00 11.48
C LEU A 305 7.87 -0.51 10.48
N ALA A 306 7.61 -1.27 9.42
CA ALA A 306 6.65 -0.92 8.39
C ALA A 306 5.21 -1.26 8.81
N GLY A 307 4.27 -0.34 8.63
CA GLY A 307 2.88 -0.51 9.08
C GLY A 307 1.88 -0.93 8.01
N ASN A 308 2.29 -1.00 6.75
CA ASN A 308 1.35 -1.20 5.64
C ASN A 308 0.73 -2.60 5.60
N GLU A 309 1.51 -3.65 5.90
CA GLU A 309 0.95 -5.01 5.98
C GLU A 309 -0.03 -5.15 7.13
N LEU A 310 0.34 -4.67 8.31
CA LEU A 310 -0.54 -4.62 9.47
C LEU A 310 -1.82 -3.82 9.17
N SER A 311 -1.70 -2.68 8.51
CA SER A 311 -2.84 -1.87 8.06
C SER A 311 -3.81 -2.66 7.17
N ARG A 312 -3.30 -3.42 6.19
CA ARG A 312 -4.14 -4.25 5.32
C ARG A 312 -4.88 -5.33 6.11
N ASN A 313 -4.16 -6.09 6.93
CA ASN A 313 -4.75 -7.16 7.73
C ASN A 313 -5.87 -6.60 8.64
N MET A 314 -5.60 -5.48 9.32
CA MET A 314 -6.60 -4.80 10.15
C MET A 314 -7.81 -4.29 9.35
N MET A 315 -7.61 -3.80 8.13
CA MET A 315 -8.70 -3.34 7.28
C MET A 315 -9.54 -4.50 6.75
N GLU A 316 -8.91 -5.62 6.37
CA GLU A 316 -9.61 -6.83 5.96
C GLU A 316 -10.47 -7.40 7.09
N GLU A 317 -9.97 -7.40 8.33
CA GLU A 317 -10.76 -7.75 9.52
C GLU A 317 -11.96 -6.81 9.72
N ALA A 318 -11.74 -5.49 9.63
CA ALA A 318 -12.81 -4.50 9.78
C ALA A 318 -13.87 -4.66 8.69
N ARG A 319 -13.46 -4.86 7.43
CA ARG A 319 -14.33 -5.13 6.28
C ARG A 319 -15.13 -6.40 6.48
N ALA A 320 -14.49 -7.50 6.87
CA ALA A 320 -15.19 -8.78 7.10
C ALA A 320 -16.27 -8.63 8.18
N SER A 321 -15.95 -7.91 9.26
CA SER A 321 -16.90 -7.59 10.33
C SER A 321 -18.07 -6.75 9.83
N ALA A 322 -17.81 -5.71 9.02
CA ALA A 322 -18.84 -4.83 8.47
C ALA A 322 -19.78 -5.56 7.49
N LEU A 323 -19.25 -6.43 6.63
CA LEU A 323 -20.04 -7.26 5.72
C LEU A 323 -20.95 -8.22 6.49
N SER A 324 -20.42 -8.88 7.52
CA SER A 324 -21.22 -9.76 8.40
C SER A 324 -22.30 -8.99 9.15
N PHE A 325 -21.99 -7.79 9.64
CA PHE A 325 -22.96 -6.91 10.29
C PHE A 325 -24.11 -6.56 9.33
N LYS A 326 -23.78 -6.17 8.08
CA LYS A 326 -24.78 -5.86 7.04
C LYS A 326 -25.68 -7.04 6.73
N GLU A 327 -25.11 -8.23 6.59
CA GLU A 327 -25.86 -9.47 6.33
C GLU A 327 -26.87 -9.74 7.47
N LYS A 328 -26.46 -9.55 8.72
CA LYS A 328 -27.29 -9.85 9.89
C LYS A 328 -28.32 -8.77 10.21
N HIS A 329 -27.99 -7.50 10.03
CA HIS A 329 -28.79 -6.37 10.51
C HIS A 329 -29.39 -5.51 9.39
N GLY A 330 -29.10 -5.80 8.11
CA GLY A 330 -29.70 -5.12 6.95
C GLY A 330 -29.20 -3.70 6.69
N ARG A 331 -28.28 -3.18 7.50
CA ARG A 331 -27.59 -1.90 7.32
C ARG A 331 -26.09 -2.04 7.56
N LYS A 332 -25.28 -1.15 6.99
CA LYS A 332 -23.84 -1.13 7.27
C LYS A 332 -23.55 -0.45 8.61
N PRO A 333 -22.37 -0.70 9.23
CA PRO A 333 -21.88 0.15 10.31
C PRO A 333 -21.67 1.59 9.80
N SER A 334 -22.00 2.59 10.62
CA SER A 334 -21.98 3.99 10.23
C SER A 334 -21.07 4.87 11.09
N LEU A 335 -20.31 5.75 10.44
CA LEU A 335 -19.42 6.73 11.06
C LEU A 335 -19.84 8.15 10.67
N ALA A 336 -19.98 9.04 11.65
CA ALA A 336 -20.07 10.48 11.43
C ALA A 336 -18.74 11.16 11.74
N VAL A 337 -18.24 11.95 10.80
CA VAL A 337 -16.99 12.71 10.93
C VAL A 337 -17.34 14.19 10.98
N VAL A 338 -17.08 14.85 12.10
CA VAL A 338 -17.38 16.28 12.30
C VAL A 338 -16.08 17.08 12.20
N THR A 339 -16.03 18.04 11.31
CA THR A 339 -14.89 18.94 11.07
C THR A 339 -15.32 20.38 11.23
N VAL A 340 -14.50 21.20 11.89
CA VAL A 340 -14.74 22.64 12.03
C VAL A 340 -13.57 23.42 11.46
N GLY A 341 -13.82 24.11 10.35
CA GLY A 341 -12.84 24.87 9.60
C GLY A 341 -11.90 24.03 8.75
N GLU A 342 -11.00 24.74 8.06
CA GLU A 342 -9.96 24.15 7.23
C GLU A 342 -8.84 23.61 8.10
N LEU A 343 -8.69 22.29 8.12
CA LEU A 343 -7.59 21.64 8.81
C LEU A 343 -6.35 21.73 7.93
N LYS A 344 -5.32 22.47 8.36
CA LYS A 344 -4.03 22.59 7.64
C LYS A 344 -3.42 21.24 7.24
N ARG A 345 -3.62 20.19 8.04
CA ARG A 345 -3.15 18.82 7.72
C ARG A 345 -3.88 18.16 6.54
N TYR A 346 -5.01 18.69 6.13
CA TYR A 346 -5.77 18.29 4.93
C TYR A 346 -5.55 19.25 3.75
N GLN A 347 -4.80 20.35 3.93
CA GLN A 347 -4.21 21.06 2.79
C GLN A 347 -3.28 20.08 2.06
N HIS A 348 -3.50 19.93 0.75
CA HIS A 348 -2.92 18.86 -0.09
C HIS A 348 -3.45 17.44 0.19
N GLY A 349 -4.70 17.30 0.64
CA GLY A 349 -5.35 16.00 0.87
C GLY A 349 -5.20 15.01 -0.30
N ASP A 350 -5.40 15.46 -1.53
CA ASP A 350 -5.23 14.63 -2.73
C ASP A 350 -3.79 14.12 -2.91
N ARG A 351 -2.78 14.95 -2.63
CA ARG A 351 -1.37 14.50 -2.69
C ARG A 351 -1.04 13.54 -1.56
N ARG A 352 -1.57 13.77 -0.35
CA ARG A 352 -1.41 12.84 0.77
C ARG A 352 -2.09 11.48 0.50
N LEU A 353 -3.26 11.50 -0.13
CA LEU A 353 -3.95 10.30 -0.63
C LEU A 353 -3.08 9.53 -1.63
N GLN A 354 -2.44 10.24 -2.56
CA GLN A 354 -1.53 9.66 -3.54
C GLN A 354 -0.26 9.08 -2.90
N ILE A 355 0.32 9.74 -1.91
CA ILE A 355 1.49 9.25 -1.15
C ILE A 355 1.19 7.90 -0.51
N TYR A 356 0.05 7.77 0.18
CA TYR A 356 -0.36 6.50 0.80
C TYR A 356 -0.94 5.48 -0.17
N SER A 357 -1.00 5.80 -1.46
CA SER A 357 -1.12 4.81 -2.53
C SER A 357 -2.43 3.97 -2.54
N ASN A 358 -3.42 4.25 -1.68
CA ASN A 358 -4.70 3.55 -1.80
C ASN A 358 -5.87 4.32 -1.16
N PRO A 359 -6.81 4.87 -1.94
CA PRO A 359 -8.00 5.53 -1.39
C PRO A 359 -8.91 4.56 -0.62
N ALA A 360 -8.83 3.24 -0.84
CA ALA A 360 -9.61 2.24 -0.12
C ALA A 360 -9.03 1.88 1.27
N SER A 361 -7.90 2.47 1.69
CA SER A 361 -7.34 2.29 3.04
C SER A 361 -6.76 3.58 3.60
N SER A 362 -7.15 4.73 3.03
CA SER A 362 -6.51 6.00 3.35
C SER A 362 -7.17 6.68 4.54
N TRP A 363 -6.33 7.11 5.48
CA TRP A 363 -6.73 8.04 6.55
C TRP A 363 -7.24 9.40 6.03
N PHE A 364 -6.89 9.78 4.80
CA PHE A 364 -7.14 11.11 4.26
C PHE A 364 -8.47 11.22 3.51
N SER A 365 -9.17 10.09 3.25
CA SER A 365 -10.53 10.07 2.71
C SER A 365 -11.34 9.00 3.43
N LYS A 366 -12.15 9.41 4.41
CA LYS A 366 -12.94 8.47 5.21
C LYS A 366 -14.12 7.93 4.42
N THR A 367 -14.78 8.77 3.63
CA THR A 367 -15.88 8.34 2.76
C THR A 367 -15.45 7.27 1.77
N SER A 368 -14.41 7.54 0.96
CA SER A 368 -13.92 6.57 -0.03
C SER A 368 -13.43 5.27 0.63
N THR A 369 -12.76 5.38 1.78
CA THR A 369 -12.31 4.20 2.54
C THR A 369 -13.50 3.42 3.08
N GLY A 370 -14.51 4.10 3.63
CA GLY A 370 -15.71 3.46 4.16
C GLY A 370 -16.50 2.74 3.07
N ASP A 371 -16.77 3.41 1.95
CA ASP A 371 -17.51 2.87 0.82
C ASP A 371 -16.83 1.61 0.27
N ALA A 372 -15.51 1.64 0.09
CA ALA A 372 -14.74 0.51 -0.40
C ALA A 372 -14.75 -0.71 0.54
N ASN A 373 -14.98 -0.50 1.84
CA ASN A 373 -14.89 -1.53 2.88
C ASN A 373 -16.24 -1.87 3.55
N GLY A 374 -17.35 -1.37 3.02
CA GLY A 374 -18.69 -1.75 3.49
C GLY A 374 -19.19 -0.97 4.70
N PHE A 375 -18.71 0.25 4.90
CA PHE A 375 -19.19 1.20 5.90
C PHE A 375 -19.99 2.32 5.23
N ASP A 376 -20.83 3.01 6.00
CA ASP A 376 -21.44 4.27 5.58
C ASP A 376 -20.79 5.42 6.36
N VAL A 377 -20.27 6.42 5.67
CA VAL A 377 -19.57 7.55 6.30
C VAL A 377 -20.26 8.84 5.94
N THR A 378 -20.61 9.63 6.96
CA THR A 378 -21.17 10.97 6.80
C THR A 378 -20.14 12.00 7.25
N GLU A 379 -19.69 12.86 6.34
CA GLU A 379 -18.83 13.99 6.69
C GLU A 379 -19.66 15.26 6.90
N ILE A 380 -19.43 15.93 8.03
CA ILE A 380 -20.08 17.16 8.43
C ILE A 380 -18.99 18.22 8.54
N HIS A 381 -19.02 19.19 7.63
CA HIS A 381 -18.07 20.31 7.59
C HIS A 381 -18.77 21.58 8.06
N LEU A 382 -18.26 22.16 9.14
CA LEU A 382 -18.71 23.42 9.72
C LEU A 382 -17.68 24.52 9.46
N ASP A 383 -18.14 25.76 9.28
CA ASP A 383 -17.23 26.87 8.99
C ASP A 383 -16.36 27.23 10.20
N GLY A 384 -15.06 27.35 9.99
CA GLY A 384 -14.11 27.57 11.08
C GLY A 384 -14.14 28.96 11.68
N ALA A 385 -14.62 29.98 10.96
CA ALA A 385 -14.58 31.37 11.41
C ALA A 385 -15.85 31.78 12.17
N SER A 386 -16.99 31.20 11.81
CA SER A 386 -18.31 31.58 12.31
C SER A 386 -18.93 30.57 13.26
N THR A 387 -18.56 29.29 13.19
CA THR A 387 -19.14 28.25 14.06
C THR A 387 -18.82 28.52 15.52
N THR A 388 -19.87 28.62 16.32
CA THR A 388 -19.81 28.75 17.78
C THR A 388 -19.70 27.39 18.47
N THR A 389 -19.39 27.39 19.78
CA THR A 389 -19.39 26.15 20.58
C THR A 389 -20.78 25.54 20.60
N GLU A 390 -21.82 26.35 20.78
CA GLU A 390 -23.21 25.94 20.88
C GLU A 390 -23.70 25.29 19.57
N GLU A 391 -23.39 25.88 18.41
CA GLU A 391 -23.74 25.30 17.10
C GLU A 391 -23.03 23.95 16.87
N LEU A 392 -21.77 23.82 17.29
CA LEU A 392 -21.05 22.55 17.23
C LEU A 392 -21.71 21.49 18.14
N LEU A 393 -22.08 21.86 19.37
CA LEU A 393 -22.77 20.96 20.29
C LEU A 393 -24.11 20.49 19.74
N ASP A 394 -24.90 21.39 19.17
CA ASP A 394 -26.18 21.04 18.54
C ASP A 394 -25.97 20.05 17.40
N LYS A 395 -24.90 20.21 16.61
CA LYS A 395 -24.58 19.26 15.54
C LYS A 395 -24.13 17.90 16.07
N ILE A 396 -23.31 17.87 17.12
CA ILE A 396 -22.89 16.62 17.79
C ILE A 396 -24.10 15.91 18.37
N HIS A 397 -25.00 16.62 19.06
CA HIS A 397 -26.22 16.06 19.63
C HIS A 397 -27.16 15.50 18.55
N HIS A 398 -27.32 16.20 17.43
CA HIS A 398 -28.12 15.70 16.32
C HIS A 398 -27.59 14.37 15.77
N VAL A 399 -26.28 14.24 15.63
CA VAL A 399 -25.62 13.00 15.19
C VAL A 399 -25.70 11.91 16.25
N ARG A 400 -25.54 12.28 17.52
CA ARG A 400 -25.71 11.39 18.68
C ARG A 400 -27.13 10.83 18.77
N ASP A 401 -28.14 11.61 18.42
CA ASP A 401 -29.53 11.17 18.53
C ASP A 401 -29.98 10.34 17.30
N ASP A 402 -29.17 10.27 16.24
CA ASP A 402 -29.39 9.35 15.13
C ASP A 402 -29.06 7.90 15.52
N LEU A 403 -30.06 7.03 15.43
CA LEU A 403 -29.93 5.60 15.73
C LEU A 403 -29.13 4.83 14.68
N ASN A 404 -28.94 5.39 13.48
CA ASN A 404 -28.17 4.78 12.41
C ASN A 404 -26.68 5.09 12.48
N VAL A 405 -26.27 6.16 13.17
CA VAL A 405 -24.84 6.51 13.34
C VAL A 405 -24.27 5.73 14.50
N ASP A 406 -23.29 4.84 14.27
CA ASP A 406 -22.69 3.99 15.30
C ASP A 406 -21.53 4.66 16.02
N GLY A 407 -20.69 5.40 15.28
CA GLY A 407 -19.52 6.09 15.81
C GLY A 407 -19.45 7.56 15.38
N ILE A 408 -18.84 8.38 16.23
CA ILE A 408 -18.59 9.80 16.00
C ILE A 408 -17.09 10.07 16.12
N GLN A 409 -16.54 10.78 15.14
CA GLN A 409 -15.18 11.33 15.20
C GLN A 409 -15.25 12.85 15.06
N LEU A 410 -14.79 13.56 16.09
CA LEU A 410 -14.62 15.02 16.04
C LEU A 410 -13.17 15.36 15.71
N MET A 411 -12.96 16.05 14.60
CA MET A 411 -11.63 16.31 14.06
C MET A 411 -10.87 17.39 14.81
N TRP A 412 -9.65 17.06 15.24
CA TRP A 412 -8.70 17.99 15.85
C TRP A 412 -7.72 18.61 14.82
N PRO A 413 -7.16 19.82 15.04
CA PRO A 413 -7.54 20.79 16.07
C PRO A 413 -8.86 21.49 15.79
N LEU A 414 -9.53 21.93 16.85
CA LEU A 414 -10.65 22.86 16.77
C LEU A 414 -10.12 24.31 16.76
N PRO A 415 -10.84 25.27 16.14
CA PRO A 415 -10.54 26.70 16.27
C PRO A 415 -10.44 27.16 17.73
N ASP A 416 -9.55 28.12 18.01
CA ASP A 416 -9.22 28.56 19.38
C ASP A 416 -10.42 29.12 20.16
N HIS A 417 -11.45 29.63 19.49
CA HIS A 417 -12.66 30.17 20.14
C HIS A 417 -13.68 29.09 20.50
N ILE A 418 -13.48 27.84 20.09
CA ILE A 418 -14.35 26.71 20.45
C ILE A 418 -13.88 26.08 21.75
N ASP A 419 -14.81 25.88 22.69
CA ASP A 419 -14.57 25.14 23.92
C ASP A 419 -14.45 23.64 23.60
N SER A 420 -13.22 23.22 23.33
CA SER A 420 -12.89 21.82 23.00
C SER A 420 -13.32 20.84 24.09
N VAL A 421 -13.27 21.22 25.37
CA VAL A 421 -13.65 20.34 26.48
C VAL A 421 -15.14 20.04 26.40
N LYS A 422 -15.98 21.07 26.21
CA LYS A 422 -17.43 20.86 26.01
C LYS A 422 -17.72 20.03 24.77
N ALA A 423 -17.07 20.36 23.65
CA ALA A 423 -17.31 19.67 22.38
C ALA A 423 -17.00 18.18 22.45
N PHE A 424 -15.84 17.79 22.99
CA PHE A 424 -15.49 16.36 23.13
C PHE A 424 -16.34 15.65 24.18
N SER A 425 -16.67 16.31 25.30
CA SER A 425 -17.50 15.72 26.36
C SER A 425 -18.95 15.48 25.93
N ALA A 426 -19.39 16.07 24.80
CA ALA A 426 -20.72 15.86 24.25
C ALA A 426 -20.86 14.55 23.44
N ILE A 427 -19.74 13.87 23.18
CA ILE A 427 -19.72 12.58 22.48
C ILE A 427 -19.89 11.47 23.52
N ASP A 428 -20.92 10.63 23.36
CA ASP A 428 -21.12 9.47 24.23
C ASP A 428 -19.94 8.50 24.13
N VAL A 429 -19.51 7.95 25.26
CA VAL A 429 -18.37 7.02 25.34
C VAL A 429 -18.58 5.79 24.42
N GLU A 430 -19.82 5.30 24.32
CA GLU A 430 -20.22 4.16 23.48
C GLU A 430 -20.16 4.47 21.97
N ARG A 431 -20.03 5.74 21.59
CA ARG A 431 -19.91 6.21 20.21
C ARG A 431 -18.57 6.90 19.92
N ASP A 432 -17.71 7.06 20.92
CA ASP A 432 -16.40 7.71 20.79
C ASP A 432 -15.36 6.78 20.17
N VAL A 433 -15.50 6.56 18.86
CA VAL A 433 -14.64 5.65 18.08
C VAL A 433 -13.24 6.22 17.82
N ASP A 434 -13.01 7.51 18.11
CA ASP A 434 -11.68 8.14 18.09
C ASP A 434 -10.95 8.02 19.44
N GLY A 435 -11.66 7.57 20.49
CA GLY A 435 -11.12 7.08 21.76
C GLY A 435 -10.64 8.15 22.73
N ILE A 436 -11.26 9.32 22.73
CA ILE A 436 -10.88 10.45 23.60
C ILE A 436 -11.20 10.17 25.08
N HIS A 437 -12.30 9.49 25.35
CA HIS A 437 -12.72 9.10 26.70
C HIS A 437 -11.92 7.91 27.25
N TYR A 438 -11.13 7.24 26.43
CA TYR A 438 -10.47 5.98 26.75
C TYR A 438 -9.63 6.02 28.02
N ILE A 439 -8.70 6.97 28.12
CA ILE A 439 -7.81 7.08 29.29
C ILE A 439 -8.63 7.30 30.56
N GLY A 440 -9.64 8.18 30.50
CA GLY A 440 -10.51 8.46 31.63
C GLY A 440 -11.26 7.23 32.12
N GLN A 441 -11.77 6.40 31.19
CA GLN A 441 -12.45 5.15 31.53
C GLN A 441 -11.48 4.10 32.10
N LEU A 442 -10.26 4.00 31.56
CA LEU A 442 -9.25 3.07 32.08
C LEU A 442 -8.82 3.42 33.50
N GLU A 443 -8.55 4.70 33.79
CA GLU A 443 -8.09 5.16 35.11
C GLU A 443 -9.12 4.90 36.22
N ILE A 444 -10.42 4.86 35.88
CA ILE A 444 -11.49 4.49 36.83
C ILE A 444 -11.79 2.98 36.86
N GLY A 445 -11.04 2.17 36.11
CA GLY A 445 -11.16 0.71 36.08
C GLY A 445 -12.19 0.16 35.08
N ASN A 446 -12.79 1.00 34.24
CA ASN A 446 -13.78 0.59 33.24
C ASN A 446 -13.10 0.16 31.92
N LYS A 447 -12.43 -1.00 31.96
CA LYS A 447 -11.56 -1.48 30.86
C LYS A 447 -12.28 -1.72 29.53
N ASP A 448 -13.56 -2.10 29.58
CA ASP A 448 -14.38 -2.38 28.39
C ASP A 448 -15.30 -1.20 28.02
N GLY A 449 -15.19 -0.09 28.74
CA GLY A 449 -16.12 1.03 28.63
C GLY A 449 -15.89 1.98 27.47
N ALA A 450 -14.73 1.94 26.83
CA ALA A 450 -14.36 2.88 25.77
C ALA A 450 -13.51 2.22 24.67
N TYR A 451 -13.52 2.83 23.49
CA TYR A 451 -12.67 2.40 22.38
C TYR A 451 -11.27 3.00 22.51
N PRO A 452 -10.21 2.25 22.15
CA PRO A 452 -8.86 2.76 22.23
C PRO A 452 -8.62 3.87 21.19
N PRO A 453 -7.88 4.95 21.54
CA PRO A 453 -7.63 6.05 20.64
C PRO A 453 -6.82 5.61 19.45
N VAL A 454 -7.22 6.09 18.27
CA VAL A 454 -6.83 5.51 16.97
C VAL A 454 -5.32 5.48 16.74
N THR A 455 -4.66 6.64 16.77
CA THR A 455 -3.20 6.73 16.53
C THR A 455 -2.36 6.10 17.65
N PRO A 456 -2.70 6.27 18.94
CA PRO A 456 -2.04 5.53 20.01
C PRO A 456 -2.20 4.01 19.88
N ALA A 457 -3.39 3.51 19.57
CA ALA A 457 -3.62 2.08 19.36
C ALA A 457 -2.84 1.55 18.16
N ALA A 458 -2.77 2.31 17.06
CA ALA A 458 -1.93 2.00 15.92
C ALA A 458 -0.43 1.94 16.27
N THR A 459 0.02 2.82 17.16
CA THR A 459 1.40 2.83 17.68
C THR A 459 1.70 1.56 18.47
N ILE A 460 0.81 1.20 19.39
CA ILE A 460 0.93 -0.04 20.16
C ILE A 460 0.88 -1.27 19.26
N ALA A 461 -0.06 -1.32 18.30
CA ALA A 461 -0.20 -2.44 17.38
C ALA A 461 1.05 -2.65 16.52
N LEU A 462 1.67 -1.58 16.01
CA LEU A 462 2.93 -1.68 15.27
C LEU A 462 4.07 -2.20 16.15
N MET A 463 4.13 -1.76 17.40
CA MET A 463 5.14 -2.25 18.34
C MET A 463 4.94 -3.73 18.66
N ASP A 464 3.71 -4.16 18.89
CA ASP A 464 3.37 -5.55 19.18
C ASP A 464 3.67 -6.47 17.98
N GLU A 465 3.37 -6.03 16.74
CA GLU A 465 3.71 -6.74 15.50
C GLU A 465 5.23 -7.05 15.41
N TYR A 466 6.06 -6.09 15.84
CA TYR A 466 7.51 -6.21 15.80
C TYR A 466 8.14 -6.66 17.12
N ASN A 467 7.32 -7.13 18.08
CA ASN A 467 7.75 -7.60 19.40
C ASN A 467 8.60 -6.56 20.16
N ILE A 468 8.22 -5.28 20.07
CA ILE A 468 8.86 -4.19 20.79
C ILE A 468 8.21 -4.03 22.16
N ASP A 469 8.87 -4.59 23.17
CA ASP A 469 8.47 -4.43 24.57
C ASP A 469 8.98 -3.10 25.16
N VAL A 470 8.25 -2.55 26.13
CA VAL A 470 8.60 -1.35 26.89
C VAL A 470 8.71 -1.60 28.40
N GLU A 471 8.41 -2.79 28.88
CA GLU A 471 8.53 -3.13 30.31
C GLU A 471 9.94 -2.82 30.83
N ASP A 472 10.03 -2.06 31.93
CA ASP A 472 11.29 -1.60 32.56
C ASP A 472 12.21 -0.73 31.68
N LYS A 473 11.72 -0.25 30.53
CA LYS A 473 12.50 0.61 29.62
C LYS A 473 12.24 2.09 29.86
N ARG A 474 13.27 2.91 29.62
CA ARG A 474 13.13 4.38 29.57
C ARG A 474 12.43 4.80 28.27
N VAL A 475 11.20 5.28 28.37
CA VAL A 475 10.39 5.70 27.22
C VAL A 475 10.27 7.21 27.19
N LEU A 476 10.64 7.85 26.08
CA LEU A 476 10.42 9.28 25.86
C LEU A 476 9.31 9.49 24.84
N VAL A 477 8.24 10.17 25.22
CA VAL A 477 7.18 10.61 24.30
C VAL A 477 7.32 12.11 24.05
N ILE A 478 7.61 12.50 22.81
CA ILE A 478 7.79 13.90 22.40
C ILE A 478 6.50 14.35 21.70
N GLY A 479 5.65 15.04 22.45
CA GLY A 479 4.31 15.43 22.03
C GLY A 479 3.31 15.19 23.16
N ARG A 480 2.36 16.12 23.34
CA ARG A 480 1.42 16.13 24.46
C ARG A 480 -0.01 16.47 24.06
N SER A 481 -0.38 16.17 22.82
CA SER A 481 -1.75 16.40 22.37
C SER A 481 -2.71 15.46 23.11
N PRO A 482 -3.94 15.90 23.42
CA PRO A 482 -4.94 15.07 24.10
C PRO A 482 -5.29 13.78 23.37
N ILE A 483 -5.15 13.77 22.04
CA ILE A 483 -5.57 12.67 21.16
C ILE A 483 -4.43 11.75 20.69
N VAL A 484 -3.16 12.14 20.86
CA VAL A 484 -2.01 11.32 20.40
C VAL A 484 -0.96 11.17 21.49
N GLY A 485 -0.24 12.25 21.82
CA GLY A 485 0.93 12.16 22.70
C GLY A 485 0.59 11.73 24.13
N SER A 486 -0.44 12.32 24.72
CA SER A 486 -0.85 11.98 26.09
C SER A 486 -1.39 10.53 26.20
N PRO A 487 -2.25 10.04 25.30
CA PRO A 487 -2.64 8.63 25.34
C PRO A 487 -1.51 7.63 25.04
N ILE A 488 -0.58 7.95 24.13
CA ILE A 488 0.62 7.12 23.92
C ILE A 488 1.39 6.99 25.23
N ALA A 489 1.68 8.10 25.89
CA ALA A 489 2.40 8.08 27.17
C ALA A 489 1.69 7.23 28.23
N HIS A 490 0.36 7.33 28.32
CA HIS A 490 -0.44 6.50 29.22
C HIS A 490 -0.36 5.02 28.86
N MET A 491 -0.56 4.66 27.58
CA MET A 491 -0.48 3.25 27.14
C MET A 491 0.90 2.63 27.36
N MET A 492 1.98 3.38 27.15
CA MET A 492 3.34 2.91 27.43
C MET A 492 3.58 2.68 28.93
N ARG A 493 3.00 3.54 29.78
CA ARG A 493 3.04 3.37 31.24
C ARG A 493 2.28 2.12 31.66
N GLU A 494 1.10 1.88 31.11
CA GLU A 494 0.31 0.66 31.39
C GLU A 494 1.04 -0.63 30.96
N LYS A 495 1.89 -0.55 29.92
CA LYS A 495 2.79 -1.64 29.51
C LYS A 495 4.07 -1.75 30.34
N GLY A 496 4.22 -0.98 31.42
CA GLY A 496 5.36 -1.08 32.34
C GLY A 496 6.57 -0.21 32.00
N GLY A 497 6.45 0.72 31.05
CA GLY A 497 7.53 1.65 30.70
C GLY A 497 7.73 2.78 31.72
N ALA A 498 8.99 3.19 31.92
CA ALA A 498 9.35 4.40 32.65
C ALA A 498 9.23 5.62 31.73
N VAL A 499 8.03 6.22 31.68
CA VAL A 499 7.67 7.22 30.68
C VAL A 499 8.03 8.66 31.10
N THR A 500 8.76 9.36 30.23
CA THR A 500 8.98 10.81 30.25
C THR A 500 8.23 11.47 29.09
N VAL A 501 7.57 12.61 29.33
CA VAL A 501 6.86 13.37 28.29
C VAL A 501 7.57 14.70 28.03
N ALA A 502 7.92 14.96 26.77
CA ALA A 502 8.50 16.20 26.28
C ALA A 502 7.61 16.86 25.21
N HIS A 503 7.98 18.05 24.74
CA HIS A 503 7.23 18.79 23.72
C HIS A 503 8.11 19.78 22.95
N SER A 504 7.60 20.33 21.84
CA SER A 504 8.33 21.24 20.95
C SER A 504 8.86 22.54 21.57
N LYS A 505 8.36 22.95 22.74
CA LYS A 505 8.89 24.12 23.49
C LYS A 505 10.05 23.81 24.46
N ILE A 506 10.53 22.56 24.52
CA ILE A 506 11.71 22.18 25.31
C ILE A 506 12.97 22.66 24.57
N SER A 507 14.01 23.09 25.30
CA SER A 507 15.28 23.50 24.68
C SER A 507 15.99 22.30 24.05
N ASP A 508 16.69 22.53 22.93
CA ASP A 508 17.47 21.49 22.24
C ASP A 508 18.43 20.76 23.17
N GLU A 509 19.11 21.46 24.08
CA GLU A 509 20.05 20.82 25.03
C GLU A 509 19.34 19.82 25.95
N THR A 510 18.16 20.18 26.45
CA THR A 510 17.37 19.30 27.32
C THR A 510 16.79 18.14 26.50
N LEU A 511 16.27 18.43 25.31
CA LEU A 511 15.68 17.41 24.45
C LEU A 511 16.73 16.41 23.97
N MET A 512 17.93 16.85 23.61
CA MET A 512 19.07 16.01 23.25
C MET A 512 19.44 15.05 24.37
N LYS A 513 19.51 15.51 25.63
CA LYS A 513 19.78 14.64 26.79
C LYS A 513 18.68 13.60 26.96
N LEU A 514 17.41 14.02 26.91
CA LEU A 514 16.28 13.11 27.03
C LEU A 514 16.25 12.05 25.92
N VAL A 515 16.56 12.43 24.68
CA VAL A 515 16.63 11.50 23.54
C VAL A 515 17.79 10.52 23.72
N GLY A 516 18.96 11.00 24.18
CA GLY A 516 20.12 10.14 24.45
C GLY A 516 19.90 9.14 25.59
N ASP A 517 19.09 9.50 26.59
CA ASP A 517 18.79 8.62 27.72
C ASP A 517 17.68 7.58 27.42
N ALA A 518 16.85 7.79 26.40
CA ALA A 518 15.68 6.97 26.13
C ALA A 518 16.02 5.70 25.32
N GLU A 519 15.51 4.55 25.77
CA GLU A 519 15.60 3.27 25.05
C GLU A 519 14.47 3.14 24.01
N VAL A 520 13.36 3.86 24.21
CA VAL A 520 12.28 4.00 23.22
C VAL A 520 11.91 5.46 23.09
N VAL A 521 12.00 6.02 21.88
CA VAL A 521 11.63 7.41 21.57
C VAL A 521 10.40 7.41 20.68
N VAL A 522 9.33 8.07 21.11
CA VAL A 522 8.10 8.25 20.32
C VAL A 522 7.93 9.71 19.94
N CYS A 523 8.10 10.03 18.66
CA CYS A 523 8.00 11.39 18.13
C CYS A 523 6.61 11.65 17.56
N CYS A 524 5.82 12.52 18.21
CA CYS A 524 4.44 12.85 17.84
C CYS A 524 4.11 14.34 18.01
N ALA A 525 5.12 15.21 17.84
CA ALA A 525 5.01 16.65 18.02
C ALA A 525 4.47 17.38 16.78
N GLY A 526 4.66 16.81 15.58
CA GLY A 526 4.27 17.44 14.32
C GLY A 526 5.13 18.66 13.98
N VAL A 527 6.42 18.58 14.28
CA VAL A 527 7.41 19.63 14.05
C VAL A 527 8.63 18.99 13.37
N PRO A 528 8.75 19.12 12.03
CA PRO A 528 9.85 18.53 11.28
C PRO A 528 11.22 18.99 11.79
N GLY A 529 12.13 18.03 11.97
CA GLY A 529 13.50 18.29 12.42
C GLY A 529 13.65 18.74 13.88
N LEU A 530 12.62 18.54 14.70
CA LEU A 530 12.67 18.79 16.15
C LEU A 530 13.73 17.90 16.84
N VAL A 531 13.91 16.67 16.36
CA VAL A 531 14.90 15.72 16.88
C VAL A 531 15.94 15.45 15.81
N LYS A 532 17.23 15.44 16.17
CA LYS A 532 18.31 15.04 15.26
C LYS A 532 18.63 13.57 15.46
N ALA A 533 18.81 12.83 14.37
CA ALA A 533 19.11 11.40 14.44
C ALA A 533 20.40 11.11 15.22
N GLU A 534 21.37 12.01 15.16
CA GLU A 534 22.65 11.93 15.88
C GLU A 534 22.50 12.04 17.41
N TRP A 535 21.33 12.43 17.93
CA TRP A 535 21.04 12.44 19.36
C TRP A 535 20.66 11.06 19.89
N ILE A 536 20.33 10.12 19.00
CA ILE A 536 19.90 8.76 19.37
C ILE A 536 21.13 7.96 19.82
N THR A 537 21.01 7.35 20.99
CA THR A 537 22.04 6.46 21.52
C THR A 537 21.95 5.09 20.83
N GLU A 538 23.01 4.68 20.14
CA GLU A 538 23.10 3.37 19.46
C GLU A 538 23.08 2.20 20.45
N THR A 539 23.72 2.37 21.62
CA THR A 539 23.78 1.35 22.67
C THR A 539 23.82 2.01 24.04
N HIS A 540 22.84 1.70 24.89
CA HIS A 540 22.73 2.23 26.24
C HIS A 540 23.69 1.52 27.19
N GLU A 541 24.58 2.28 27.82
CA GLU A 541 25.45 1.74 28.87
C GLU A 541 24.60 1.21 30.04
N GLY A 542 24.93 0.00 30.52
CA GLY A 542 24.18 -0.67 31.59
C GLY A 542 23.23 -1.74 31.07
N SER A 543 22.22 -1.39 30.25
CA SER A 543 21.28 -2.37 29.69
C SER A 543 21.83 -3.08 28.43
N GLY A 544 22.77 -2.46 27.71
CA GLY A 544 23.29 -2.97 26.44
C GLY A 544 22.27 -2.96 25.30
N SER A 545 21.10 -2.35 25.52
CA SER A 545 20.03 -2.24 24.53
C SER A 545 20.32 -1.12 23.52
N GLY A 546 19.81 -1.25 22.30
CA GLY A 546 19.78 -0.16 21.33
C GLY A 546 18.47 0.61 21.38
N THR A 547 18.47 1.86 20.90
CA THR A 547 17.27 2.71 20.91
C THR A 547 16.28 2.33 19.81
N VAL A 548 15.00 2.22 20.17
CA VAL A 548 13.87 2.09 19.23
C VAL A 548 13.22 3.44 19.00
N VAL A 549 12.92 3.80 17.75
CA VAL A 549 12.31 5.10 17.39
C VAL A 549 10.97 4.90 16.70
N ILE A 550 9.89 5.38 17.30
CA ILE A 550 8.55 5.37 16.70
C ILE A 550 8.17 6.77 16.23
N ASN A 551 8.15 6.96 14.91
CA ASN A 551 7.72 8.20 14.27
C ASN A 551 6.21 8.20 14.02
N VAL A 552 5.49 9.03 14.76
CA VAL A 552 4.05 9.25 14.66
C VAL A 552 3.75 10.59 13.97
N GLY A 553 4.59 11.60 14.20
CA GLY A 553 4.46 12.93 13.60
C GLY A 553 4.61 12.87 12.08
N THR A 554 3.62 13.42 11.37
CA THR A 554 3.62 13.49 9.90
C THR A 554 3.27 14.90 9.44
N THR A 555 4.24 15.58 8.85
CA THR A 555 4.05 16.92 8.28
C THR A 555 4.26 16.86 6.78
N PHE A 556 3.42 17.53 6.00
CA PHE A 556 3.62 17.59 4.54
C PHE A 556 4.61 18.69 4.20
N ASP A 557 5.62 18.33 3.42
CA ASP A 557 6.60 19.24 2.87
C ASP A 557 6.30 19.45 1.37
N PRO A 558 5.88 20.66 0.95
CA PRO A 558 5.54 20.94 -0.43
C PRO A 558 6.76 21.02 -1.36
N VAL A 559 7.99 21.16 -0.82
CA VAL A 559 9.23 21.25 -1.62
C VAL A 559 9.61 19.88 -2.15
N ILE A 560 9.51 18.84 -1.31
CA ILE A 560 9.83 17.46 -1.70
C ILE A 560 8.58 16.64 -2.07
N ASP A 561 7.39 17.24 -1.93
CA ASP A 561 6.08 16.63 -2.21
C ASP A 561 5.87 15.31 -1.45
N SER A 562 6.16 15.30 -0.14
CA SER A 562 6.14 14.11 0.72
C SER A 562 5.77 14.44 2.16
N LEU A 563 5.44 13.42 2.96
CA LEU A 563 5.41 13.56 4.42
C LEU A 563 6.81 13.40 4.99
N VAL A 564 7.12 14.22 5.99
CA VAL A 564 8.40 14.24 6.71
C VAL A 564 8.17 13.96 8.18
N SER A 565 9.18 13.33 8.79
CA SER A 565 9.24 13.00 10.21
C SER A 565 9.57 14.23 11.06
N ASP A 566 9.21 14.16 12.35
CA ASP A 566 9.72 15.05 13.40
C ASP A 566 11.25 14.87 13.62
N VAL A 567 11.83 13.77 13.14
CA VAL A 567 13.28 13.47 13.23
C VAL A 567 13.98 13.80 11.91
N VAL A 568 15.08 14.56 11.96
CA VAL A 568 15.95 14.86 10.82
C VAL A 568 17.23 14.02 10.86
N GLY A 569 17.67 13.53 9.70
CA GLY A 569 18.86 12.69 9.57
C GLY A 569 18.53 11.21 9.30
N ASP A 570 19.56 10.37 9.23
CA ASP A 570 19.41 8.94 8.99
C ASP A 570 19.20 8.19 10.31
N ILE A 571 17.92 7.99 10.67
CA ILE A 571 17.52 7.28 11.89
C ILE A 571 18.05 5.84 11.88
N GLY A 572 18.05 5.19 10.71
CA GLY A 572 18.46 3.79 10.57
C GLY A 572 19.93 3.55 10.87
N LYS A 573 20.75 4.60 10.85
CA LYS A 573 22.16 4.56 11.29
C LYS A 573 22.31 4.44 12.81
N PHE A 574 21.40 5.04 13.58
CA PHE A 574 21.53 5.17 15.04
C PHE A 574 20.54 4.31 15.83
N ALA A 575 19.38 3.96 15.25
CA ALA A 575 18.33 3.20 15.92
C ALA A 575 18.39 1.70 15.57
N VAL A 576 18.21 0.85 16.58
CA VAL A 576 18.11 -0.61 16.39
C VAL A 576 16.80 -1.01 15.69
N LYS A 577 15.75 -0.21 15.88
CA LYS A 577 14.46 -0.31 15.18
C LYS A 577 13.87 1.09 14.98
N TYR A 578 13.24 1.36 13.84
CA TYR A 578 12.53 2.62 13.62
C TYR A 578 11.32 2.50 12.69
N SER A 579 10.25 3.27 12.93
CA SER A 579 9.13 3.36 11.97
C SER A 579 9.37 4.46 10.94
N PRO A 580 9.11 4.22 9.64
CA PRO A 580 9.31 5.23 8.61
C PRO A 580 8.21 6.29 8.62
N VAL A 581 8.52 7.45 8.03
CA VAL A 581 7.52 8.45 7.63
C VAL A 581 7.72 8.77 6.14
N PRO A 582 6.68 8.58 5.30
CA PRO A 582 5.41 7.92 5.64
C PRO A 582 5.59 6.40 5.95
N GLY A 583 4.52 5.63 6.15
CA GLY A 583 4.61 4.15 6.03
C GLY A 583 4.75 3.38 7.34
N GLY A 584 5.00 4.09 8.44
CA GLY A 584 4.91 3.54 9.79
C GLY A 584 3.48 3.60 10.33
N ILE A 585 3.18 4.62 11.14
CA ILE A 585 1.91 4.69 11.89
C ILE A 585 0.71 5.11 11.03
N GLY A 586 0.91 6.06 10.11
CA GLY A 586 -0.17 6.66 9.32
C GLY A 586 -1.10 5.67 8.59
N PRO A 587 -0.57 4.63 7.90
CA PRO A 587 -1.40 3.62 7.25
C PRO A 587 -2.31 2.85 8.19
N ILE A 588 -1.93 2.66 9.46
CA ILE A 588 -2.64 1.82 10.42
C ILE A 588 -3.83 2.57 11.06
N SER A 589 -3.77 3.91 11.12
CA SER A 589 -4.80 4.72 11.78
C SER A 589 -6.20 4.55 11.17
N ALA A 590 -6.35 4.49 9.84
CA ALA A 590 -7.66 4.28 9.22
C ALA A 590 -8.28 2.92 9.58
N PRO A 591 -7.58 1.79 9.37
CA PRO A 591 -8.04 0.48 9.82
C PRO A 591 -8.44 0.45 11.30
N ALA A 592 -7.65 1.07 12.18
CA ALA A 592 -7.95 1.13 13.62
C ALA A 592 -9.27 1.87 13.90
N LEU A 593 -9.54 2.99 13.22
CA LEU A 593 -10.83 3.69 13.32
C LEU A 593 -12.00 2.82 12.84
N PHE A 594 -11.89 2.21 11.66
CA PHE A 594 -12.98 1.37 11.13
C PHE A 594 -13.21 0.11 11.95
N ARG A 595 -12.18 -0.44 12.60
CA ARG A 595 -12.31 -1.51 13.59
C ARG A 595 -13.12 -1.05 14.81
N ASN A 596 -12.86 0.15 15.33
CA ASN A 596 -13.65 0.74 16.42
C ASN A 596 -15.11 0.96 15.99
N VAL A 597 -15.35 1.46 14.77
CA VAL A 597 -16.72 1.66 14.22
C VAL A 597 -17.47 0.33 14.10
N ALA A 598 -16.83 -0.70 13.54
CA ALA A 598 -17.45 -2.02 13.43
C ALA A 598 -17.79 -2.58 14.82
N LYS A 599 -16.87 -2.46 15.78
CA LYS A 599 -17.09 -2.88 17.16
C LYS A 599 -18.26 -2.11 17.80
N ALA A 600 -18.31 -0.79 17.63
CA ALA A 600 -19.39 0.05 18.16
C ALA A 600 -20.75 -0.34 17.59
N ALA A 601 -20.84 -0.62 16.30
CA ALA A 601 -22.06 -1.09 15.67
C ALA A 601 -22.55 -2.42 16.27
N TRP A 602 -21.63 -3.37 16.50
CA TRP A 602 -21.96 -4.65 17.14
C TRP A 602 -22.38 -4.50 18.60
N ASP A 603 -21.69 -3.67 19.38
CA ASP A 603 -21.98 -3.49 20.79
C ASP A 603 -23.35 -2.84 21.01
N ARG A 604 -23.79 -1.96 20.10
CA ARG A 604 -25.12 -1.34 20.13
C ARG A 604 -26.28 -2.24 19.73
N MET A 605 -26.00 -3.43 19.20
CA MET A 605 -27.01 -4.45 18.88
C MET A 605 -27.21 -5.45 20.02
N LYS A 606 -26.41 -5.37 21.09
CA LYS A 606 -26.60 -6.14 22.33
C LYS A 606 -27.67 -5.49 23.18
#